data_AF-A0A2E9NZT4-F1
#
_entry.id   AF-A0A2E9NZT4-F1
#
_cell.length_a   1.000
_cell.length_b   1.000
_cell.length_c   1.000
_cell.angle_alpha   90.00
_cell.angle_beta   90.00
_cell.angle_gamma   90.00
#
_symmetry.space_group_name_H-M   'P 1'
#
loop_
_entity.id
_entity.type
_entity.pdbx_description
1 polymer ?
#
loop_
_entity_poly.entity_id
_entity_poly.type
_entity_poly.pdbx_seq_one_letter_code
_entity_poly.pdbx_strand_id
1 'polypeptide(L)'
;MIHIKYYISKNRDFNEIQVANKKENAFKIIYQIINQKIIEKHPLSLEQLIIFCSFKTIKKIRNKTNYQEIQKYSIKQFLKNKSNLSNLKNIKEMTIEIMIDNFPKNVIKFSI
;
A
#
# COMPACT_ATOMS: atom_id res chain seq x y z
N MET A 1 11.86 -3.99 -10.25
CA MET A 1 12.01 -3.41 -8.92
C MET A 1 10.63 -2.95 -8.53
N ILE A 2 10.22 -3.17 -7.29
CA ILE A 2 8.99 -2.58 -6.77
C ILE A 2 9.40 -1.34 -6.00
N HIS A 3 8.77 -0.22 -6.33
CA HIS A 3 9.01 1.06 -5.70
C HIS A 3 7.69 1.63 -5.19
N ILE A 4 7.59 1.84 -3.89
CA ILE A 4 6.41 2.38 -3.23
C ILE A 4 6.82 3.70 -2.60
N LYS A 5 6.38 4.82 -3.18
CA LYS A 5 6.53 6.14 -2.59
C LYS A 5 5.24 6.50 -1.90
N TYR A 6 5.30 7.10 -0.72
CA TYR A 6 4.11 7.64 -0.09
C TYR A 6 4.35 9.01 0.54
N TYR A 7 3.34 9.86 0.39
CA TYR A 7 3.32 11.23 0.86
C TYR A 7 2.17 11.41 1.83
N ILE A 8 2.43 12.06 2.97
CA ILE A 8 1.42 12.37 3.98
C ILE A 8 1.37 13.89 4.14
N SER A 9 0.25 14.49 3.72
CA SER A 9 0.09 15.95 3.68
C SER A 9 0.30 16.64 5.03
N LYS A 10 -0.02 15.95 6.14
CA LYS A 10 0.09 16.51 7.49
C LYS A 10 1.53 16.89 7.87
N ASN A 11 2.52 16.09 7.48
CA ASN A 11 3.91 16.29 7.92
C ASN A 11 4.83 16.84 6.81
N ARG A 12 4.37 16.89 5.55
CA ARG A 12 5.22 17.06 4.36
C ARG A 12 6.34 16.01 4.25
N ASP A 13 6.19 14.87 4.93
CA ASP A 13 7.14 13.77 4.89
C ASP A 13 6.97 12.97 3.60
N PHE A 14 8.08 12.84 2.88
CA PHE A 14 8.21 11.93 1.74
C PHE A 14 8.90 10.66 2.21
N ASN A 15 8.15 9.57 2.20
CA ASN A 15 8.67 8.26 2.59
C ASN A 15 8.67 7.32 1.39
N GLU A 16 9.61 6.38 1.41
CA GLU A 16 9.90 5.55 0.26
C GLU A 16 10.30 4.14 0.68
N ILE A 17 9.71 3.14 0.02
CA ILE A 17 10.03 1.72 0.18
C ILE A 17 10.47 1.19 -1.19
N GLN A 18 11.73 0.78 -1.28
CA GLN A 18 12.28 0.12 -2.46
C GLN A 18 12.49 -1.38 -2.19
N VAL A 19 12.03 -2.21 -3.12
CA VAL A 19 12.23 -3.66 -3.08
C VAL A 19 12.85 -4.12 -4.39
N ALA A 20 14.09 -4.59 -4.32
CA ALA A 20 14.76 -5.21 -5.45
C ALA A 20 14.07 -6.52 -5.86
N ASN A 21 14.10 -6.88 -7.15
CA ASN A 21 13.46 -8.10 -7.68
C ASN A 21 13.87 -9.36 -6.90
N LYS A 22 15.16 -9.50 -6.60
CA LYS A 22 15.71 -10.63 -5.82
C LYS A 22 15.19 -10.71 -4.37
N LYS A 23 14.52 -9.68 -3.86
CA LYS A 23 13.97 -9.60 -2.50
C LYS A 23 12.43 -9.64 -2.48
N GLU A 24 11.77 -9.91 -3.61
CA GLU A 24 10.30 -10.00 -3.65
C GLU A 24 9.73 -11.07 -2.72
N ASN A 25 10.42 -12.19 -2.53
CA ASN A 25 10.00 -13.21 -1.57
C ASN A 25 9.99 -12.69 -0.13
N ALA A 26 10.97 -11.87 0.25
CA ALA A 26 10.99 -11.24 1.57
C ALA A 26 9.82 -10.27 1.74
N PHE A 27 9.51 -9.50 0.69
CA PHE A 27 8.34 -8.62 0.68
C PHE A 27 7.01 -9.39 0.80
N LYS A 28 6.90 -10.56 0.14
CA LYS A 28 5.75 -11.47 0.30
C LYS A 28 5.61 -11.99 1.73
N ILE A 29 6.71 -12.36 2.37
CA ILE A 29 6.72 -12.82 3.78
C ILE A 29 6.24 -11.70 4.71
N ILE A 30 6.75 -10.48 4.54
CA ILE A 30 6.31 -9.31 5.32
C ILE A 30 4.79 -9.09 5.16
N TYR A 31 4.30 -9.15 3.92
CA TYR A 31 2.86 -9.08 3.66
C TYR A 31 2.06 -10.17 4.39
N GLN A 32 2.56 -11.42 4.42
CA GLN A 32 1.88 -12.52 5.11
C GLN A 32 1.82 -12.28 6.63
N ILE A 33 2.91 -11.80 7.24
CA ILE A 33 2.95 -11.43 8.66
C ILE A 33 1.92 -10.34 8.96
N ILE A 34 1.85 -9.29 8.13
CA ILE A 34 0.88 -8.20 8.30
C ILE A 34 -0.56 -8.72 8.12
N ASN A 35 -0.80 -9.59 7.13
CA ASN A 35 -2.11 -10.18 6.91
C ASN A 35 -2.57 -11.01 8.11
N GLN A 36 -1.66 -11.74 8.76
CA GLN A 36 -1.97 -12.47 9.99
C GLN A 36 -2.38 -11.52 11.12
N LYS A 37 -1.64 -10.41 11.32
CA LYS A 37 -2.02 -9.38 12.30
C LYS A 37 -3.42 -8.81 12.06
N ILE A 38 -3.81 -8.61 10.80
CA ILE A 38 -5.17 -8.13 10.46
C ILE A 38 -6.23 -9.16 10.85
N ILE A 39 -5.99 -10.45 10.58
CA ILE A 39 -6.91 -11.54 10.92
C ILE A 39 -7.08 -11.63 12.45
N GLU A 40 -5.99 -11.49 13.18
CA GLU A 40 -5.94 -11.49 14.64
C GLU A 40 -6.41 -10.16 15.28
N LYS A 41 -6.83 -9.18 14.45
CA LYS A 41 -7.27 -7.84 14.88
C LYS A 41 -6.23 -7.07 15.70
N HIS A 42 -4.95 -7.35 15.48
CA HIS A 42 -3.88 -6.56 16.05
C HIS A 42 -3.79 -5.17 15.38
N PRO A 43 -3.40 -4.13 16.14
CA PRO A 43 -3.22 -2.81 15.58
C PRO A 43 -2.07 -2.81 14.56
N LEU A 44 -2.25 -2.06 13.47
CA LEU A 44 -1.25 -1.89 12.43
C LEU A 44 -0.58 -0.52 12.51
N SER A 45 0.72 -0.48 12.22
CA SER A 45 1.40 0.78 11.87
C SER A 45 0.97 1.26 10.48
N LEU A 46 1.22 2.53 10.20
CA LEU A 46 0.90 3.11 8.90
C LEU A 46 1.70 2.45 7.76
N GLU A 47 2.99 2.20 7.96
CA GLU A 47 3.83 1.48 7.00
C GLU A 47 3.33 0.07 6.73
N GLN A 48 2.87 -0.64 7.77
CA GLN A 48 2.30 -1.98 7.61
C GLN A 48 1.03 -1.94 6.75
N LEU A 49 0.15 -0.96 6.95
CA LEU A 49 -1.01 -0.77 6.09
C LEU A 49 -0.61 -0.46 4.64
N ILE A 50 0.37 0.44 4.44
CA ILE A 50 0.87 0.80 3.12
C ILE A 50 1.43 -0.41 2.40
N ILE A 51 2.25 -1.23 3.07
CA ILE A 51 2.78 -2.48 2.53
C ILE A 51 1.64 -3.44 2.16
N PHE A 52 0.66 -3.61 3.05
CA PHE A 52 -0.48 -4.49 2.81
C PHE A 52 -1.29 -4.08 1.59
N CYS A 53 -1.69 -2.81 1.51
CA CYS A 53 -2.42 -2.26 0.38
C CYS A 53 -1.60 -2.37 -0.91
N SER A 54 -0.33 -1.99 -0.87
CA SER A 54 0.56 -2.02 -2.04
C SER A 54 0.73 -3.42 -2.59
N PHE A 55 0.93 -4.43 -1.73
CA PHE A 55 1.07 -5.81 -2.16
C PHE A 55 -0.20 -6.33 -2.87
N LYS A 56 -1.39 -6.02 -2.35
CA LYS A 56 -2.66 -6.36 -2.99
C LYS A 56 -2.81 -5.70 -4.36
N THR A 57 -2.39 -4.44 -4.50
CA THR A 57 -2.38 -3.71 -5.77
C THR A 57 -1.39 -4.31 -6.75
N ILE A 58 -0.15 -4.58 -6.33
CA ILE A 58 0.90 -5.24 -7.12
C ILE A 58 0.40 -6.57 -7.69
N LYS A 59 -0.24 -7.41 -6.85
CA LYS A 59 -0.82 -8.68 -7.30
C LYS A 59 -1.88 -8.48 -8.39
N LYS A 60 -2.67 -7.41 -8.31
CA LYS A 60 -3.65 -7.06 -9.35
C LYS A 60 -3.00 -6.53 -10.63
N ILE A 61 -2.02 -5.64 -10.53
CA ILE A 61 -1.25 -5.10 -11.67
C ILE A 61 -0.66 -6.25 -12.50
N ARG A 62 -0.10 -7.25 -11.82
CA ARG A 62 0.45 -8.45 -12.47
C ARG A 62 -0.61 -9.35 -13.12
N ASN A 63 -1.85 -9.30 -12.63
CA ASN A 63 -2.92 -10.21 -13.06
C ASN A 63 -3.87 -9.61 -14.12
N LYS A 64 -3.99 -8.28 -14.28
CA LYS A 64 -4.88 -7.60 -15.27
C LYS A 64 -4.42 -6.17 -15.61
N THR A 65 -4.77 -5.70 -16.81
CA THR A 65 -4.35 -4.42 -17.45
C THR A 65 -5.25 -3.19 -17.20
N ASN A 66 -6.37 -3.29 -16.47
CA ASN A 66 -7.28 -2.14 -16.27
C ASN A 66 -6.94 -1.31 -15.02
N TYR A 67 -6.19 -0.22 -15.22
CA TYR A 67 -5.71 0.70 -14.18
C TYR A 67 -6.82 1.35 -13.33
N GLN A 68 -7.97 1.67 -13.92
CA GLN A 68 -9.07 2.30 -13.19
C GLN A 68 -9.68 1.36 -12.15
N GLU A 69 -9.78 0.06 -12.45
CA GLU A 69 -10.24 -0.95 -11.51
C GLU A 69 -9.23 -1.17 -10.37
N ILE A 70 -7.94 -1.07 -10.68
CA ILE A 70 -6.84 -1.20 -9.71
C ILE A 70 -6.90 -0.05 -8.69
N GLN A 71 -7.15 1.17 -9.14
CA GLN A 71 -7.28 2.33 -8.28
C GLN A 71 -8.50 2.21 -7.33
N LYS A 72 -9.69 1.93 -7.88
CA LYS A 72 -10.92 1.74 -7.08
C LYS A 72 -10.76 0.63 -6.04
N TYR A 73 -10.11 -0.48 -6.42
CA TYR A 73 -9.85 -1.58 -5.49
C TYR A 73 -8.90 -1.19 -4.37
N SER A 74 -7.83 -0.47 -4.69
CA SER A 74 -6.83 -0.03 -3.71
C SER A 74 -7.45 0.90 -2.65
N ILE A 75 -8.28 1.85 -3.10
CA ILE A 75 -9.08 2.72 -2.23
C ILE A 75 -9.98 1.88 -1.31
N LYS A 76 -10.71 0.91 -1.88
CA LYS A 76 -11.59 0.02 -1.10
C LYS A 76 -10.82 -0.80 -0.06
N GLN A 77 -9.64 -1.31 -0.39
CA GLN A 77 -8.81 -2.07 0.56
C GLN A 77 -8.31 -1.18 1.70
N PHE A 78 -7.85 0.03 1.39
CA PHE A 78 -7.40 0.97 2.41
C PHE A 78 -8.54 1.34 3.37
N LEU A 79 -9.69 1.76 2.83
CA LEU A 79 -10.85 2.15 3.64
C LEU A 79 -11.35 1.00 4.53
N LYS A 80 -11.38 -0.24 4.01
CA LYS A 80 -11.79 -1.43 4.78
C LYS A 80 -10.88 -1.69 5.99
N ASN A 81 -9.59 -1.40 5.87
CA ASN A 81 -8.61 -1.68 6.91
C ASN A 81 -8.25 -0.43 7.74
N LYS A 82 -8.76 0.75 7.39
CA LYS A 82 -8.57 2.01 8.11
C LYS A 82 -8.99 1.92 9.59
N SER A 83 -10.07 1.19 9.88
CA SER A 83 -10.58 0.98 11.24
C SER A 83 -9.59 0.28 12.17
N ASN A 84 -8.61 -0.45 11.62
CA ASN A 84 -7.60 -1.19 12.38
C ASN A 84 -6.37 -0.32 12.72
N LEU A 85 -6.40 0.98 12.39
CA LEU A 85 -5.38 1.93 12.78
C LEU A 85 -5.90 2.85 13.87
N SER A 86 -5.35 2.68 15.06
CA SER A 86 -5.62 3.52 16.23
C SER A 86 -5.23 5.00 16.04
N ASN A 87 -4.35 5.33 15.06
CA ASN A 87 -3.69 6.63 14.97
C ASN A 87 -4.00 7.48 13.71
N LEU A 88 -4.99 7.13 12.89
CA LEU A 88 -5.26 7.83 11.62
C LEU A 88 -6.08 9.13 11.74
N LYS A 89 -6.48 9.57 12.95
CA LYS A 89 -7.41 10.70 13.17
C LYS A 89 -7.03 12.03 12.50
N ASN A 90 -5.80 12.17 12.00
CA ASN A 90 -5.29 13.44 11.47
C ASN A 90 -4.72 13.40 10.04
N ILE A 91 -4.81 12.28 9.30
CA ILE A 91 -4.34 12.27 7.91
C ILE A 91 -5.45 12.83 7.01
N LYS A 92 -5.23 14.03 6.46
CA LYS A 92 -6.15 14.68 5.50
C LYS A 92 -5.99 14.15 4.08
N GLU A 93 -4.74 13.91 3.67
CA GLU A 93 -4.43 13.44 2.33
C GLU A 93 -3.17 12.59 2.37
N MET A 94 -3.24 11.46 1.66
CA MET A 94 -2.14 10.53 1.45
C MET A 94 -2.07 10.16 -0.02
N THR A 95 -0.88 10.22 -0.60
CA THR A 95 -0.66 9.65 -1.95
C THR A 95 0.29 8.49 -1.82
N ILE A 96 -0.04 7.34 -2.41
CA ILE A 96 0.84 6.18 -2.54
C ILE A 96 1.08 5.96 -4.02
N GLU A 97 2.33 6.11 -4.47
CA GLU A 97 2.76 5.77 -5.81
C GLU A 97 3.43 4.40 -5.81
N ILE A 98 2.97 3.51 -6.67
CA ILE A 98 3.52 2.17 -6.84
C ILE A 98 4.05 2.06 -8.27
N MET A 99 5.36 1.86 -8.39
CA MET A 99 6.04 1.58 -9.65
C MET A 99 6.61 0.17 -9.60
N ILE A 100 6.44 -0.59 -10.68
CA ILE A 100 6.97 -1.94 -10.81
C ILE A 100 7.66 -1.97 -12.17
N ASP A 101 8.90 -2.46 -12.25
CA ASP A 101 9.59 -2.62 -13.55
C ASP A 101 8.68 -3.33 -14.54
N ASN A 102 8.70 -2.86 -15.78
CA ASN A 102 7.92 -3.39 -16.90
C ASN A 102 6.39 -3.23 -16.77
N PHE A 103 5.91 -2.46 -15.78
CA PHE A 103 4.50 -2.07 -15.66
C PHE A 103 4.36 -0.54 -15.57
N PRO A 104 3.26 0.04 -16.10
CA PRO A 104 2.94 1.45 -15.92
C PRO A 104 2.87 1.87 -14.46
N LYS A 105 3.36 3.07 -14.18
CA LYS A 105 3.27 3.73 -12.88
C LYS A 105 1.80 3.77 -12.43
N ASN A 106 1.54 3.27 -11.23
CA ASN A 106 0.23 3.31 -10.60
C ASN A 106 0.24 4.30 -9.45
N VAL A 107 -0.54 5.37 -9.56
CA VAL A 107 -0.70 6.36 -8.49
C VAL A 107 -2.03 6.12 -7.80
N ILE A 108 -1.98 5.84 -6.51
CA ILE A 108 -3.16 5.76 -5.66
C ILE A 108 -3.19 7.02 -4.79
N LYS A 109 -4.09 7.94 -5.12
CA LYS A 109 -4.37 9.12 -4.29
C LYS A 109 -5.51 8.81 -3.34
N PHE A 110 -5.36 9.20 -2.09
CA PHE A 110 -6.37 9.11 -1.05
C PHE A 110 -6.55 10.50 -0.43
N SER A 111 -7.74 11.06 -0.56
CA SER A 111 -8.23 12.07 0.39
C SER A 111 -9.06 11.34 1.44
N ILE A 112 -8.79 11.62 2.71
CA ILE A 112 -9.47 11.00 3.85
C ILE A 112 -10.38 12.03 4.52
#